data_AF-A0A7S3FYZ3-F1
#
_entry.id   AF-A0A7S3FYZ3-F1
#
_cell.length_a   1.000
_cell.length_b   1.000
_cell.length_c   1.000
_cell.angle_alpha   90.00
_cell.angle_beta   90.00
_cell.angle_gamma   90.00
#
_symmetry.space_group_name_H-M   'P 1'
#
loop_
_entity.id
_entity.type
_entity.pdbx_description
1 polymer ?
#
loop_
_entity_poly.entity_id
_entity_poly.type
_entity_poly.pdbx_seq_one_letter_code
_entity_poly.pdbx_strand_id
1 'polypeptide(L)'
;MEEVAISNRLTTREDPHDAVGLRLVANKYLEFRRAFLDEKDPTAMEKKRVAFQETLKDYEFFVRKVAVAAEGLHVEKLAYEKQRNADAERIELASKEIDQLKAELKHQQKLRRHKEEYEAVANVIKTLPSRTKSEGEIAVLEDEIETLRKRNSEVDQRLQLRQKQFQLLLHTLADVERDLDELDDEKMVADMKKEEEEEKQKMRLDDDAEEGEEREEGEEVASAEKSEATPMEEDELEEGEA
;
A
#
# COMPACT_ATOMS: atom_id res chain seq x y z
N MET A 1 -24.16 -50.06 -22.93
CA MET A 1 -25.07 -51.18 -22.62
C MET A 1 -26.53 -50.80 -22.87
N GLU A 2 -27.00 -49.63 -22.43
CA GLU A 2 -28.39 -49.20 -22.64
C GLU A 2 -28.81 -49.16 -24.11
N GLU A 3 -27.98 -48.68 -25.04
CA GLU A 3 -28.29 -48.74 -26.48
C GLU A 3 -28.59 -50.16 -26.99
N VAL A 4 -27.95 -51.20 -26.44
CA VAL A 4 -28.21 -52.60 -26.82
C VAL A 4 -29.53 -53.08 -26.22
N ALA A 5 -29.86 -52.67 -24.99
CA ALA A 5 -31.15 -52.97 -24.37
C ALA A 5 -32.31 -52.24 -25.08
N ILE A 6 -32.10 -51.00 -25.49
CA ILE A 6 -33.03 -50.16 -26.26
C ILE A 6 -33.20 -50.75 -27.67
N SER A 7 -32.12 -51.09 -28.36
CA SER A 7 -32.16 -51.77 -29.67
C SER A 7 -32.97 -53.07 -29.60
N ASN A 8 -32.66 -53.95 -28.64
CA ASN A 8 -33.37 -55.21 -28.41
C ASN A 8 -34.84 -55.04 -27.98
N ARG A 9 -35.30 -53.81 -27.71
CA ARG A 9 -36.69 -53.46 -27.38
C ARG A 9 -37.41 -52.82 -28.58
N LEU A 10 -36.71 -51.97 -29.34
CA LEU A 10 -37.16 -51.39 -30.62
C LEU A 10 -37.31 -52.46 -31.71
N THR A 11 -36.30 -53.31 -31.87
CA THR A 11 -36.45 -54.54 -32.64
C THR A 11 -37.32 -55.47 -31.81
N THR A 12 -38.64 -55.42 -32.01
CA THR A 12 -39.47 -56.59 -31.81
C THR A 12 -38.87 -57.69 -32.67
N ARG A 13 -38.06 -58.56 -32.03
CA ARG A 13 -37.57 -59.87 -32.48
C ARG A 13 -37.83 -60.10 -33.97
N GLU A 14 -36.79 -60.00 -34.80
CA GLU A 14 -36.84 -60.36 -36.23
C GLU A 14 -37.14 -61.85 -36.40
N ASP A 15 -38.41 -62.22 -36.17
CA ASP A 15 -38.92 -63.53 -36.45
C ASP A 15 -38.95 -63.69 -37.98
N PRO A 16 -38.23 -64.66 -38.57
CA PRO A 16 -38.36 -64.99 -39.99
C PRO A 16 -39.77 -65.52 -40.34
N HIS A 17 -40.66 -65.57 -39.34
CA HIS A 17 -42.06 -65.90 -39.43
C HIS A 17 -42.92 -64.87 -40.19
N ASP A 18 -42.43 -63.66 -40.44
CA ASP A 18 -43.23 -62.59 -41.08
C ASP A 18 -43.52 -62.91 -42.56
N ALA A 19 -42.47 -63.10 -43.36
CA ALA A 19 -42.55 -63.54 -44.76
C ALA A 19 -43.00 -65.02 -44.94
N VAL A 20 -43.08 -65.77 -43.82
CA VAL A 20 -43.57 -67.16 -43.76
C VAL A 20 -45.05 -67.22 -43.38
N GLY A 21 -45.56 -66.30 -42.55
CA GLY A 21 -46.94 -66.29 -42.05
C GLY A 21 -47.97 -66.06 -43.14
N LEU A 22 -47.86 -64.95 -43.88
CA LEU A 22 -48.73 -64.67 -45.02
C LEU A 22 -48.61 -65.76 -46.10
N ARG A 23 -47.40 -66.30 -46.30
CA ARG A 23 -47.12 -67.39 -47.25
C ARG A 23 -47.75 -68.72 -46.82
N LEU A 24 -47.79 -69.01 -45.51
CA LEU A 24 -48.44 -70.16 -44.92
C LEU A 24 -49.96 -70.06 -45.06
N VAL A 25 -50.55 -68.89 -44.75
CA VAL A 25 -51.98 -68.61 -44.97
C VAL A 25 -52.35 -68.78 -46.45
N ALA A 26 -51.54 -68.24 -47.38
CA ALA A 26 -51.74 -68.41 -48.81
C ALA A 26 -51.63 -69.89 -49.26
N ASN A 27 -50.64 -70.63 -48.76
CA ASN A 27 -50.49 -72.06 -49.04
C ASN A 27 -51.66 -72.88 -48.49
N LYS A 28 -52.14 -72.60 -47.27
CA LYS A 28 -53.29 -73.27 -46.67
C LYS A 28 -54.60 -72.93 -47.38
N TYR A 29 -54.77 -71.70 -47.85
CA TYR A 29 -55.86 -71.32 -48.74
C TYR A 29 -55.82 -72.12 -50.05
N LEU A 30 -54.65 -72.31 -50.67
CA LEU A 30 -54.50 -73.10 -51.89
C LEU A 30 -54.73 -74.61 -51.64
N GLU A 31 -54.29 -75.16 -50.50
CA GLU A 31 -54.60 -76.54 -50.09
C GLU A 31 -56.11 -76.77 -49.90
N PHE A 32 -56.79 -75.84 -49.24
CA PHE A 32 -58.25 -75.83 -49.06
C PHE A 32 -58.97 -75.69 -50.41
N ARG A 33 -58.60 -74.71 -51.24
CA ARG A 33 -59.20 -74.49 -52.57
C ARG A 33 -59.01 -75.68 -53.51
N ARG A 34 -57.88 -76.38 -53.44
CA ARG A 34 -57.66 -77.64 -54.18
C ARG A 34 -58.58 -78.76 -53.69
N ALA A 35 -58.76 -78.90 -52.37
CA ALA A 35 -59.66 -79.91 -51.81
C ALA A 35 -61.14 -79.63 -52.08
N PHE A 36 -61.53 -78.36 -52.15
CA PHE A 36 -62.88 -77.93 -52.56
C PHE A 36 -63.19 -78.31 -54.02
N LEU A 37 -62.18 -78.32 -54.90
CA LEU A 37 -62.33 -78.63 -56.33
C LEU A 37 -62.28 -80.12 -56.69
N ASP A 38 -61.85 -81.00 -55.77
CA ASP A 38 -61.68 -82.43 -56.05
C ASP A 38 -62.88 -83.30 -55.58
N GLU A 39 -63.81 -82.68 -54.83
CA GLU A 39 -65.18 -83.09 -54.42
C GLU A 39 -65.38 -84.47 -53.74
N LYS A 40 -64.38 -85.35 -53.72
CA LYS A 40 -64.49 -86.75 -53.25
C LYS A 40 -64.60 -86.94 -51.73
N ASP A 41 -63.97 -86.07 -50.94
CA ASP A 41 -63.82 -86.25 -49.48
C ASP A 41 -64.32 -85.03 -48.68
N PRO A 42 -65.61 -84.99 -48.26
CA PRO A 42 -66.16 -83.84 -47.53
C PRO A 42 -65.49 -83.63 -46.17
N THR A 43 -65.05 -84.70 -45.50
CA THR A 43 -64.37 -84.62 -44.20
C THR A 43 -62.92 -84.13 -44.31
N ALA A 44 -62.26 -84.31 -45.46
CA ALA A 44 -60.93 -83.78 -45.73
C ALA A 44 -60.97 -82.30 -46.14
N MET A 45 -62.03 -81.89 -46.86
CA MET A 45 -62.32 -80.48 -47.17
C MET A 45 -62.54 -79.67 -45.89
N GLU A 46 -63.37 -80.16 -44.95
CA GLU A 46 -63.65 -79.47 -43.69
C GLU A 46 -62.39 -79.30 -42.82
N LYS A 47 -61.56 -80.34 -42.68
CA LYS A 47 -60.29 -80.25 -41.92
C LYS A 47 -59.35 -79.18 -42.48
N LYS A 48 -59.28 -79.04 -43.81
CA LYS A 48 -58.49 -77.99 -44.48
C LYS A 48 -59.12 -76.61 -44.34
N ARG A 49 -60.45 -76.51 -44.27
CA ARG A 49 -61.18 -75.27 -43.99
C ARG A 49 -60.85 -74.73 -42.59
N VAL A 50 -60.91 -75.59 -41.58
CA VAL A 50 -60.58 -75.24 -40.18
C VAL A 50 -59.11 -74.80 -40.07
N ALA A 51 -58.17 -75.59 -40.59
CA ALA A 51 -56.74 -75.23 -40.53
C ALA A 51 -56.40 -73.90 -41.26
N PHE A 52 -57.10 -73.58 -42.36
CA PHE A 52 -56.99 -72.27 -42.99
C PHE A 52 -57.56 -71.15 -42.10
N GLN A 53 -58.73 -71.35 -41.49
CA GLN A 53 -59.34 -70.36 -40.59
C GLN A 53 -58.53 -70.12 -39.31
N GLU A 54 -57.85 -71.14 -38.79
CA GLU A 54 -56.93 -71.02 -37.65
C GLU A 54 -55.70 -70.18 -38.03
N THR A 55 -54.96 -70.58 -39.08
CA THR A 55 -53.78 -69.82 -39.54
C THR A 55 -54.10 -68.38 -39.95
N LEU A 56 -55.31 -68.11 -40.45
CA LEU A 56 -55.78 -66.75 -40.74
C LEU A 56 -56.00 -65.91 -39.47
N LYS A 57 -56.56 -66.49 -38.40
CA LYS A 57 -56.73 -65.82 -37.10
C LYS A 57 -55.40 -65.54 -36.42
N ASP A 58 -54.47 -66.50 -36.49
CA ASP A 58 -53.11 -66.34 -35.95
C ASP A 58 -52.37 -65.18 -36.64
N TYR A 59 -52.49 -65.09 -37.97
CA TYR A 59 -51.94 -63.98 -38.74
C TYR A 59 -52.63 -62.64 -38.45
N GLU A 60 -53.97 -62.61 -38.30
CA GLU A 60 -54.69 -61.40 -37.91
C GLU A 60 -54.27 -60.90 -36.51
N PHE A 61 -54.14 -61.82 -35.54
CA PHE A 61 -53.64 -61.51 -34.21
C PHE A 61 -52.19 -60.98 -34.25
N PHE A 62 -51.33 -61.59 -35.06
CA PHE A 62 -49.96 -61.13 -35.26
C PHE A 62 -49.91 -59.71 -35.85
N VAL A 63 -50.65 -59.42 -36.91
CA VAL A 63 -50.70 -58.07 -37.51
C VAL A 63 -51.20 -57.02 -36.51
N ARG A 64 -52.24 -57.34 -35.73
CA ARG A 64 -52.74 -56.47 -34.65
C ARG A 64 -51.68 -56.23 -33.57
N LYS A 65 -50.95 -57.27 -33.17
CA LYS A 65 -49.84 -57.16 -32.20
C LYS A 65 -48.72 -56.25 -32.71
N VAL A 66 -48.33 -56.36 -33.98
CA VAL A 66 -47.31 -55.50 -34.59
C VAL A 66 -47.78 -54.05 -34.67
N ALA A 67 -49.04 -53.80 -35.04
CA ALA A 67 -49.61 -52.44 -35.07
C ALA A 67 -49.56 -51.77 -33.68
N VAL A 68 -50.03 -52.44 -32.62
CA VAL A 68 -49.98 -51.92 -31.24
C VAL A 68 -48.55 -51.74 -30.74
N ALA A 69 -47.61 -52.60 -31.15
CA ALA A 69 -46.19 -52.42 -30.83
C ALA A 69 -45.58 -51.20 -31.52
N ALA A 70 -45.94 -50.93 -32.78
CA ALA A 70 -45.50 -49.74 -33.52
C ALA A 70 -46.09 -48.45 -32.94
N GLU A 71 -47.35 -48.46 -32.51
CA GLU A 71 -47.98 -47.34 -31.79
C GLU A 71 -47.28 -47.06 -30.45
N GLY A 72 -47.04 -48.10 -29.65
CA GLY A 72 -46.31 -47.99 -28.38
C GLY A 72 -44.89 -47.45 -28.56
N LEU A 73 -44.17 -47.94 -29.58
CA LEU A 73 -42.85 -47.45 -29.96
C LEU A 73 -42.88 -45.97 -30.41
N HIS A 74 -43.90 -45.55 -31.14
CA HIS A 74 -44.03 -44.15 -31.54
C HIS A 74 -44.19 -43.21 -30.33
N VAL A 75 -44.99 -43.63 -29.33
CA VAL A 75 -45.15 -42.90 -28.06
C VAL A 75 -43.86 -42.90 -27.23
N GLU A 76 -43.17 -44.03 -27.12
CA GLU A 76 -41.89 -44.15 -26.42
C GLU A 76 -40.80 -43.25 -27.07
N LYS A 77 -40.74 -43.21 -28.40
CA LYS A 77 -39.86 -42.30 -29.14
C LYS A 77 -40.16 -40.82 -28.82
N LEU A 78 -41.42 -40.40 -28.87
CA LEU A 78 -41.81 -39.01 -28.57
C LEU A 78 -41.49 -38.62 -27.12
N ALA A 79 -41.60 -39.56 -26.18
CA ALA A 79 -41.20 -39.35 -24.79
C ALA A 79 -39.69 -39.13 -24.66
N TYR A 80 -38.86 -39.92 -25.35
CA TYR A 80 -37.41 -39.72 -25.38
C TYR A 80 -36.99 -38.42 -26.08
N GLU A 81 -37.62 -38.03 -27.18
CA GLU A 81 -37.37 -36.74 -27.85
C GLU A 81 -37.70 -35.56 -26.92
N LYS A 82 -38.82 -35.62 -26.19
CA LYS A 82 -39.17 -34.61 -25.17
C LYS A 82 -38.15 -34.55 -24.03
N GLN A 83 -37.74 -35.70 -23.50
CA GLN A 83 -36.76 -35.75 -22.40
C GLN A 83 -35.40 -35.19 -22.83
N ARG A 84 -34.91 -35.58 -24.02
CA ARG A 84 -33.67 -35.08 -24.61
C ARG A 84 -33.66 -33.56 -24.76
N ASN A 85 -34.79 -32.96 -25.17
CA ASN A 85 -34.89 -31.50 -25.29
C ASN A 85 -34.86 -30.81 -23.91
N ALA A 86 -35.59 -31.33 -22.92
CA ALA A 86 -35.55 -30.81 -21.55
C ALA A 86 -34.17 -30.91 -20.90
N ASP A 87 -33.41 -31.97 -21.19
CA ASP A 87 -32.02 -32.10 -20.71
C ASP A 87 -31.05 -31.19 -21.46
N ALA A 88 -31.27 -30.90 -22.74
CA ALA A 88 -30.51 -29.88 -23.48
C ALA A 88 -30.73 -28.47 -22.90
N GLU A 89 -31.99 -28.10 -22.59
CA GLU A 89 -32.35 -26.84 -21.93
C GLU A 89 -31.64 -26.70 -20.55
N ARG A 90 -31.61 -27.78 -19.76
CA ARG A 90 -30.89 -27.84 -18.48
C ARG A 90 -29.38 -27.65 -18.65
N ILE A 91 -28.77 -28.27 -19.66
CA ILE A 91 -27.33 -28.13 -19.96
C ILE A 91 -27.01 -26.69 -20.40
N GLU A 92 -27.89 -26.04 -21.17
CA GLU A 92 -27.70 -24.65 -21.57
C GLU A 92 -27.83 -23.68 -20.37
N LEU A 93 -28.81 -23.91 -19.49
CA LEU A 93 -28.99 -23.15 -18.24
C LEU A 93 -27.77 -23.29 -17.32
N ALA A 94 -27.35 -24.52 -17.03
CA ALA A 94 -26.17 -24.80 -16.19
C ALA A 94 -24.89 -24.19 -16.78
N SER A 95 -24.76 -24.16 -18.12
CA SER A 95 -23.62 -23.52 -18.79
C SER A 95 -23.62 -21.99 -18.58
N LYS A 96 -24.80 -21.36 -18.64
CA LYS A 96 -24.97 -19.91 -18.35
C LYS A 96 -24.67 -19.58 -16.88
N GLU A 97 -25.14 -20.41 -15.95
CA GLU A 97 -24.83 -20.29 -14.51
C GLU A 97 -23.33 -20.42 -14.25
N ILE A 98 -22.67 -21.42 -14.87
CA ILE A 98 -21.23 -21.62 -14.79
C ILE A 98 -20.45 -20.39 -15.30
N ASP A 99 -20.87 -19.76 -16.39
CA ASP A 99 -20.20 -18.57 -16.93
C ASP A 99 -20.46 -17.30 -16.08
N GLN A 100 -21.64 -17.16 -15.47
CA GLN A 100 -21.90 -16.13 -14.45
C GLN A 100 -21.00 -16.32 -13.22
N LEU A 101 -20.89 -17.55 -12.70
CA LEU A 101 -20.03 -17.87 -11.56
C LEU A 101 -18.54 -17.66 -11.88
N LYS A 102 -18.08 -17.92 -13.11
CA LYS A 102 -16.72 -17.56 -13.56
C LYS A 102 -16.50 -16.04 -13.58
N ALA A 103 -17.50 -15.25 -13.96
CA ALA A 103 -17.40 -13.80 -13.96
C ALA A 103 -17.33 -13.23 -12.53
N GLU A 104 -18.20 -13.72 -11.63
CA GLU A 104 -18.20 -13.33 -10.23
C GLU A 104 -16.91 -13.74 -9.51
N LEU A 105 -16.42 -14.96 -9.76
CA LEU A 105 -15.13 -15.41 -9.21
C LEU A 105 -13.96 -14.49 -9.63
N LYS A 106 -13.94 -14.02 -10.88
CA LYS A 106 -12.95 -13.04 -11.36
C LYS A 106 -13.12 -11.67 -10.68
N HIS A 107 -14.36 -11.24 -10.42
CA HIS A 107 -14.63 -10.00 -9.68
C HIS A 107 -14.12 -10.10 -8.24
N GLN A 108 -14.46 -11.15 -7.51
CA GLN A 108 -14.00 -11.39 -6.14
C GLN A 108 -12.47 -11.55 -6.05
N GLN A 109 -11.84 -12.22 -7.03
CA GLN A 109 -10.37 -12.29 -7.13
C GLN A 109 -9.70 -10.93 -7.41
N LYS A 110 -10.43 -9.95 -7.98
CA LYS A 110 -9.94 -8.57 -8.12
C LYS A 110 -10.13 -7.79 -6.82
N LEU A 111 -11.31 -7.90 -6.19
CA LEU A 111 -11.60 -7.26 -4.90
C LEU A 111 -10.63 -7.73 -3.79
N ARG A 112 -10.30 -9.03 -3.77
CA ARG A 112 -9.32 -9.58 -2.81
C ARG A 112 -7.92 -9.01 -3.01
N ARG A 113 -7.46 -8.86 -4.27
CA ARG A 113 -6.17 -8.22 -4.58
C ARG A 113 -6.15 -6.74 -4.19
N HIS A 114 -7.20 -5.98 -4.48
CA HIS A 114 -7.31 -4.60 -3.99
C HIS A 114 -7.25 -4.55 -2.45
N LYS A 115 -7.87 -5.50 -1.75
CA LYS A 115 -7.81 -5.57 -0.27
C LYS A 115 -6.40 -5.92 0.23
N GLU A 116 -5.70 -6.85 -0.42
CA GLU A 116 -4.29 -7.18 -0.16
C GLU A 116 -3.38 -5.95 -0.38
N GLU A 117 -3.60 -5.19 -1.46
CA GLU A 117 -2.91 -3.94 -1.78
C GLU A 117 -3.18 -2.83 -0.73
N TYR A 118 -4.45 -2.62 -0.35
CA TYR A 118 -4.81 -1.66 0.71
C TYR A 118 -4.26 -2.06 2.08
N GLU A 119 -4.23 -3.35 2.42
CA GLU A 119 -3.63 -3.84 3.67
C GLU A 119 -2.11 -3.65 3.69
N ALA A 120 -1.42 -3.87 2.57
CA ALA A 120 0.01 -3.56 2.44
C ALA A 120 0.29 -2.06 2.67
N VAL A 121 -0.46 -1.17 1.99
CA VAL A 121 -0.32 0.29 2.17
C VAL A 121 -0.68 0.71 3.61
N ALA A 122 -1.76 0.19 4.17
CA ALA A 122 -2.15 0.48 5.56
C ALA A 122 -1.10 0.00 6.57
N ASN A 123 -0.40 -1.11 6.31
CA ASN A 123 0.68 -1.58 7.17
C ASN A 123 1.93 -0.69 7.10
N VAL A 124 2.26 -0.13 5.92
CA VAL A 124 3.31 0.91 5.80
C VAL A 124 2.90 2.19 6.55
N ILE A 125 1.64 2.62 6.42
CA ILE A 125 1.14 3.81 7.15
C ILE A 125 1.25 3.62 8.67
N LYS A 126 1.00 2.41 9.20
CA LYS A 126 1.15 2.11 10.64
C LYS A 126 2.59 2.19 11.17
N THR A 127 3.62 2.11 10.31
CA THR A 127 5.02 2.29 10.75
C THR A 127 5.44 3.76 10.85
N LEU A 128 4.64 4.68 10.29
CA LEU A 128 4.88 6.11 10.40
C LEU A 128 4.29 6.65 11.70
N PRO A 129 4.88 7.72 12.30
CA PRO A 129 4.28 8.37 13.46
C PRO A 129 2.89 8.93 13.14
N SER A 130 2.03 9.03 14.16
CA SER A 130 0.75 9.72 14.02
C SER A 130 1.00 11.15 13.53
N ARG A 131 0.23 11.60 12.53
CA ARG A 131 0.29 12.96 12.00
C ARG A 131 0.26 14.02 13.13
N THR A 132 -0.59 13.83 14.13
CA THR A 132 -0.71 14.72 15.30
C THR A 132 0.54 14.77 16.18
N LYS A 133 1.33 13.68 16.24
CA LYS A 133 2.60 13.66 16.97
C LYS A 133 3.65 14.48 16.22
N SER A 134 3.77 14.28 14.91
CA SER A 134 4.73 15.02 14.09
C SER A 134 4.36 16.49 13.88
N GLU A 135 3.07 16.84 13.83
CA GLU A 135 2.63 18.25 13.87
C GLU A 135 2.98 18.91 15.21
N GLY A 136 2.91 18.17 16.33
CA GLY A 136 3.40 18.65 17.64
C GLY A 136 4.92 18.78 17.73
N GLU A 137 5.67 17.80 17.19
CA GLU A 137 7.13 17.85 17.11
C GLU A 137 7.62 19.04 16.27
N ILE A 138 6.95 19.32 15.14
CA ILE A 138 7.22 20.51 14.32
C ILE A 138 6.98 21.79 15.12
N ALA A 139 5.84 21.92 15.80
CA ALA A 139 5.51 23.13 16.57
C ALA A 139 6.51 23.42 17.70
N VAL A 140 7.04 22.39 18.37
CA VAL A 140 8.10 22.54 19.38
C VAL A 140 9.41 23.02 18.75
N LEU A 141 9.81 22.43 17.62
CA LEU A 141 11.02 22.84 16.89
C LEU A 141 10.90 24.26 16.31
N GLU A 142 9.70 24.70 15.90
CA GLU A 142 9.45 26.06 15.42
C GLU A 142 9.60 27.10 16.53
N ASP A 143 9.09 26.84 17.75
CA ASP A 143 9.29 27.71 18.92
C ASP A 143 10.77 27.71 19.39
N GLU A 144 11.43 26.55 19.40
CA GLU A 144 12.87 26.47 19.69
C GLU A 144 13.68 27.33 18.69
N ILE A 145 13.39 27.24 17.40
CA ILE A 145 14.01 28.08 16.38
C ILE A 145 13.71 29.57 16.60
N GLU A 146 12.52 29.96 17.06
CA GLU A 146 12.22 31.36 17.37
C GLU A 146 12.95 31.85 18.63
N THR A 147 13.03 31.04 19.70
CA THR A 147 13.79 31.41 20.91
C THR A 147 15.29 31.51 20.64
N LEU A 148 15.86 30.60 19.85
CA LEU A 148 17.26 30.66 19.41
C LEU A 148 17.54 31.91 18.54
N ARG A 149 16.62 32.28 17.64
CA ARG A 149 16.72 33.53 16.85
C ARG A 149 16.68 34.78 17.73
N LYS A 150 15.79 34.83 18.73
CA LYS A 150 15.73 35.92 19.72
C LYS A 150 17.05 36.01 20.50
N ARG A 151 17.53 34.89 21.04
CA ARG A 151 18.80 34.81 21.78
C ARG A 151 20.00 35.25 20.93
N ASN A 152 20.07 34.86 19.66
CA ASN A 152 21.15 35.29 18.77
C ASN A 152 21.10 36.79 18.51
N SER A 153 19.92 37.35 18.25
CA SER A 153 19.71 38.80 18.09
C SER A 153 20.13 39.59 19.35
N GLU A 154 19.82 39.09 20.54
CA GLU A 154 20.30 39.69 21.79
C GLU A 154 21.83 39.65 21.93
N VAL A 155 22.47 38.53 21.55
CA VAL A 155 23.93 38.39 21.57
C VAL A 155 24.59 39.33 20.56
N ASP A 156 24.06 39.42 19.33
CA ASP A 156 24.53 40.35 18.30
C ASP A 156 24.40 41.81 18.76
N GLN A 157 23.27 42.18 19.38
CA GLN A 157 23.08 43.53 19.94
C GLN A 157 24.08 43.83 21.08
N ARG A 158 24.31 42.87 22.00
CA ARG A 158 25.32 43.00 23.07
C ARG A 158 26.74 43.10 22.51
N LEU A 159 27.05 42.37 21.43
CA LEU A 159 28.34 42.42 20.75
C LEU A 159 28.56 43.78 20.07
N GLN A 160 27.58 44.28 19.32
CA GLN A 160 27.63 45.62 18.71
C GLN A 160 27.76 46.73 19.76
N LEU A 161 27.09 46.59 20.91
CA LEU A 161 27.20 47.55 22.01
C LEU A 161 28.61 47.52 22.63
N ARG A 162 29.20 46.34 22.86
CA ARG A 162 30.61 46.21 23.30
C ARG A 162 31.60 46.75 22.26
N GLN A 163 31.36 46.53 20.97
CA GLN A 163 32.19 47.10 19.89
C GLN A 163 32.17 48.64 19.93
N LYS A 164 31.00 49.26 20.10
CA LYS A 164 30.87 50.72 20.25
C LYS A 164 31.54 51.24 21.52
N GLN A 165 31.41 50.53 22.65
CA GLN A 165 32.11 50.87 23.89
C GLN A 165 33.64 50.79 23.73
N PHE A 166 34.14 49.77 23.02
CA PHE A 166 35.58 49.62 22.77
C PHE A 166 36.11 50.67 21.78
N GLN A 167 35.33 51.04 20.76
CA GLN A 167 35.65 52.16 19.87
C GLN A 167 35.70 53.50 20.62
N LEU A 168 34.76 53.73 21.56
CA LEU A 168 34.79 54.92 22.41
C LEU A 168 36.01 54.91 23.36
N LEU A 169 36.34 53.75 23.96
CA LEU A 169 37.53 53.59 24.79
C LEU A 169 38.82 53.93 24.02
N LEU A 170 38.95 53.42 22.78
CA LEU A 170 40.08 53.73 21.90
C LEU A 170 40.13 55.21 21.51
N HIS A 171 38.98 55.86 21.30
CA HIS A 171 38.94 57.30 21.08
C HIS A 171 39.46 58.05 22.32
N THR A 172 38.92 57.76 23.51
CA THR A 172 39.37 58.41 24.76
C THR A 172 40.82 58.09 25.13
N LEU A 173 41.36 56.93 24.69
CA LEU A 173 42.78 56.63 24.84
C LEU A 173 43.62 57.51 23.91
N ALA A 174 43.24 57.63 22.64
CA ALA A 174 43.92 58.51 21.69
C ALA A 174 43.78 60.01 22.06
N ASP A 175 42.66 60.41 22.68
CA ASP A 175 42.49 61.74 23.26
C ASP A 175 43.45 61.95 24.44
N VAL A 176 43.61 60.98 25.34
CA VAL A 176 44.55 61.09 26.49
C VAL A 176 46.01 60.98 26.06
N GLU A 177 46.34 60.16 25.06
CA GLU A 177 47.67 60.13 24.43
C GLU A 177 47.99 61.50 23.81
N ARG A 178 47.01 62.12 23.15
CA ARG A 178 47.12 63.48 22.61
C ARG A 178 47.26 64.54 23.70
N ASP A 179 46.44 64.50 24.75
CA ASP A 179 46.51 65.44 25.87
C ASP A 179 47.86 65.32 26.60
N LEU A 180 48.47 64.13 26.63
CA LEU A 180 49.82 63.91 27.16
C LEU A 180 50.91 64.47 26.24
N ASP A 181 50.82 64.24 24.92
CA ASP A 181 51.73 64.84 23.93
C ASP A 181 51.66 66.39 24.00
N GLU A 182 50.44 66.95 24.02
CA GLU A 182 50.21 68.40 24.11
C GLU A 182 50.65 68.97 25.47
N LEU A 183 50.56 68.22 26.58
CA LEU A 183 51.10 68.61 27.89
C LEU A 183 52.63 68.53 27.98
N ASP A 184 53.27 67.59 27.28
CA ASP A 184 54.74 67.52 27.22
C ASP A 184 55.30 68.61 26.29
N ASP A 185 54.62 68.95 25.19
CA ASP A 185 54.91 70.16 24.39
C ASP A 185 54.71 71.45 25.22
N GLU A 186 53.64 71.56 26.02
CA GLU A 186 53.46 72.71 26.92
C GLU A 186 54.54 72.79 28.00
N LYS A 187 55.02 71.67 28.55
CA LYS A 187 56.17 71.63 29.47
C LYS A 187 57.45 72.08 28.78
N MET A 188 57.76 71.57 27.59
CA MET A 188 58.93 71.99 26.80
C MET A 188 58.90 73.51 26.58
N VAL A 189 57.75 74.07 26.21
CA VAL A 189 57.56 75.52 26.03
C VAL A 189 57.61 76.28 27.37
N ALA A 190 57.17 75.70 28.48
CA ALA A 190 57.25 76.33 29.81
C ALA A 190 58.67 76.33 30.36
N ASP A 191 59.44 75.26 30.15
CA ASP A 191 60.82 75.14 30.59
C ASP A 191 61.76 75.99 29.71
N MET A 192 61.54 76.04 28.39
CA MET A 192 62.20 77.04 27.52
C MET A 192 61.91 78.49 27.98
N LYS A 193 60.71 78.78 28.49
CA LYS A 193 60.39 80.11 29.05
C LYS A 193 61.09 80.36 30.39
N LYS A 194 61.25 79.34 31.25
CA LYS A 194 62.06 79.45 32.47
C LYS A 194 63.52 79.72 32.13
N GLU A 195 64.11 79.00 31.17
CA GLU A 195 65.46 79.28 30.67
C GLU A 195 65.56 80.72 30.15
N GLU A 196 64.57 81.18 29.37
CA GLU A 196 64.52 82.57 28.89
C GLU A 196 64.31 83.62 30.00
N GLU A 197 63.71 83.27 31.15
CA GLU A 197 63.59 84.16 32.32
C GLU A 197 64.83 84.11 33.23
N GLU A 198 65.47 82.95 33.39
CA GLU A 198 66.73 82.78 34.09
C GLU A 198 67.90 83.48 33.36
N GLU A 199 67.95 83.48 32.02
CA GLU A 199 68.90 84.31 31.27
C GLU A 199 68.66 85.82 31.48
N LYS A 200 67.39 86.25 31.48
CA LYS A 200 67.03 87.66 31.74
C LYS A 200 67.29 88.08 33.19
N GLN A 201 67.26 87.14 34.13
CA GLN A 201 67.58 87.37 35.54
C GLN A 201 69.09 87.34 35.80
N LYS A 202 69.86 86.49 35.11
CA LYS A 202 71.34 86.53 35.10
C LYS A 202 71.87 87.87 34.60
N MET A 203 71.32 88.41 33.50
CA MET A 203 71.68 89.75 32.98
C MET A 203 71.35 90.94 33.90
N ARG A 204 71.03 90.72 35.18
CA ARG A 204 70.72 91.75 36.18
C ARG A 204 71.47 91.62 37.51
N LEU A 205 72.30 90.60 37.70
CA LEU A 205 73.01 90.32 38.96
C LEU A 205 74.46 89.88 38.71
N ASP A 206 75.25 90.79 38.13
CA ASP A 206 76.72 90.69 38.01
C ASP A 206 77.37 91.95 38.64
N ASP A 207 77.30 92.07 39.97
CA ASP A 207 78.14 92.92 40.81
C ASP A 207 78.24 92.27 42.22
N ASP A 208 79.45 92.17 42.77
CA ASP A 208 79.83 91.74 44.13
C ASP A 208 79.33 90.37 44.68
N ALA A 209 80.00 89.30 44.24
CA ALA A 209 80.87 88.36 45.00
C ALA A 209 80.49 87.76 46.39
N GLU A 210 81.13 86.59 46.68
CA GLU A 210 81.15 85.83 47.96
C GLU A 210 79.79 85.17 48.37
N GLU A 211 79.67 83.92 48.83
CA GLU A 211 80.52 82.73 49.08
C GLU A 211 79.84 81.51 48.38
N GLY A 212 80.39 80.32 48.14
CA GLY A 212 81.11 79.40 49.03
C GLY A 212 80.27 78.11 49.23
N GLU A 213 80.86 76.99 48.79
CA GLU A 213 80.55 75.56 49.03
C GLU A 213 79.89 75.19 50.39
N GLU A 214 79.12 74.11 50.58
CA GLU A 214 78.89 72.85 49.82
C GLU A 214 77.67 72.06 50.38
N ARG A 215 77.06 71.15 49.56
CA ARG A 215 76.39 69.83 49.87
C ARG A 215 75.36 69.65 51.03
N GLU A 216 74.57 68.56 51.13
CA GLU A 216 73.86 67.62 50.20
C GLU A 216 73.06 66.61 51.08
N GLU A 217 72.09 65.87 50.51
CA GLU A 217 71.29 64.78 51.14
C GLU A 217 70.36 65.19 52.32
N GLY A 218 69.25 64.50 52.65
CA GLY A 218 68.48 63.42 52.00
C GLY A 218 67.13 63.30 52.75
N GLU A 219 65.98 63.40 52.06
CA GLU A 219 65.10 62.30 51.60
C GLU A 219 64.46 61.41 52.71
N GLU A 220 63.17 61.13 52.58
CA GLU A 220 62.26 60.72 53.68
C GLU A 220 61.99 59.19 53.75
N VAL A 221 61.66 58.68 54.95
CA VAL A 221 61.84 57.24 55.28
C VAL A 221 60.54 56.40 55.31
N ALA A 222 60.36 55.61 54.25
CA ALA A 222 59.75 54.26 54.13
C ALA A 222 58.66 53.71 55.11
N SER A 223 57.67 53.00 54.50
CA SER A 223 56.89 51.83 55.04
C SER A 223 55.85 52.13 56.16
N ALA A 224 54.91 51.28 56.61
CA ALA A 224 54.43 49.88 56.38
C ALA A 224 52.95 49.77 56.90
N GLU A 225 52.10 48.72 56.83
CA GLU A 225 51.92 47.43 56.11
C GLU A 225 50.36 47.14 56.15
N LYS A 226 49.65 46.72 55.07
CA LYS A 226 49.24 45.31 54.71
C LYS A 226 48.13 44.61 55.53
N SER A 227 47.15 44.03 54.81
CA SER A 227 46.34 42.83 55.13
C SER A 227 45.70 42.33 53.78
N GLU A 228 45.50 41.04 53.44
CA GLU A 228 44.87 39.87 54.11
C GLU A 228 43.33 39.99 54.29
N ALA A 229 42.49 38.99 53.95
CA ALA A 229 42.72 37.67 53.31
C ALA A 229 41.44 37.06 52.64
N THR A 230 41.61 35.97 51.88
CA THR A 230 40.57 34.99 51.44
C THR A 230 40.29 33.95 52.55
N PRO A 231 39.09 33.26 52.66
CA PRO A 231 38.79 32.06 51.83
C PRO A 231 37.29 31.63 51.64
N MET A 232 37.03 30.72 50.67
CA MET A 232 36.00 29.62 50.58
C MET A 232 34.49 29.95 50.88
N GLU A 233 33.46 29.12 50.71
CA GLU A 233 33.21 27.69 50.35
C GLU A 233 32.19 27.65 49.17
N GLU A 234 32.29 26.76 48.17
CA GLU A 234 31.67 25.41 48.05
C GLU A 234 30.15 25.30 48.29
N ASP A 235 29.40 24.84 47.27
CA ASP A 235 28.30 23.86 47.39
C ASP A 235 28.08 23.15 46.02
N GLU A 236 27.50 21.94 46.01
CA GLU A 236 27.49 21.02 44.86
C GLU A 236 26.12 20.92 44.14
N LEU A 237 26.08 20.24 42.97
CA LEU A 237 25.25 19.01 42.76
C LEU A 237 25.27 18.44 41.33
N GLU A 238 25.23 17.10 41.29
CA GLU A 238 24.94 16.17 40.17
C GLU A 238 23.49 16.35 39.61
N GLU A 239 22.98 15.69 38.56
CA GLU A 239 23.31 14.50 37.72
C GLU A 239 23.01 14.83 36.22
N GLY A 240 23.24 14.00 35.19
CA GLY A 240 23.83 12.65 35.14
C GLY A 240 23.04 11.57 34.35
N GLU A 241 22.08 11.91 33.47
CA GLU A 241 21.29 10.91 32.72
C GLU A 241 22.01 10.25 31.53
N ALA A 242 21.86 8.92 31.38
CA ALA A 242 22.26 8.09 30.23
C ALA A 242 21.42 6.80 30.14
#